data_AF-A0A2P6PD20-F1
#
_entry.id   AF-A0A2P6PD20-F1
#
_cell.length_a   1.000
_cell.length_b   1.000
_cell.length_c   1.000
_cell.angle_alpha   90.00
_cell.angle_beta   90.00
_cell.angle_gamma   90.00
#
_symmetry.space_group_name_H-M   'P 1'
#
loop_
_entity.id
_entity.type
_entity.pdbx_description
1 polymer ?
#
loop_
_entity_poly.entity_id
_entity_poly.type
_entity_poly.pdbx_seq_one_letter_code
_entity_poly.pdbx_strand_id
1 'polypeptide(L)'
;MRTSAAYDKVCSVVCLILYVHLISSPKFASASASASTETNALLKWKASFQNQTQPHILTSWTYLPIATNSSRDQKANAGPCFWTGISCNAAGSISRINLTNSGIQGTLHEFSFSSFPNLEYIDLSINKLFGVIPPQISSLSKLMYLDLSNNQLSGRIPQEIGFLISLHTLQLKKNQLNGSIPQEIGQLKSLLVLSLIENRLTGPLPLSIGNLSKLEVLYIRDNQVSGSIPHVIGNLKNLVVLRVARNNLTGHLPPNLCQGGRLTNFTANSNRLIGPIPKSLKNCRTLYRVRLDRNQLTGNISEDFGEYPNLDYINLSDNRFYGELSPKWGRSLKLTNLEIAGNNVTGTIPPEIGNLTQLQLLNLSSNHLVGNMPGTLYWFMKEAKKLDWSKRVTIIKGVAHGLSYMHNDVSPPIVHRDMSSKNILLDADYEAHISDFGTAKLLEHDSSNWTAVAGTVGYIAPELAYTMKVTEKCDVYSFGVLALEVIKGKYPSNLVRLPLSPATREAKMWEDMWDDRLEPPTGKVLDEVVTILTLAIACLHENPQFRPTMYEVSRL
;
A
#
# COMPACT_ATOMS: atom_id res chain seq x y z
N MET A 1 5.63 59.28 -64.59
CA MET A 1 6.97 59.13 -64.00
C MET A 1 6.97 57.90 -63.09
N ARG A 2 7.82 56.90 -63.38
CA ARG A 2 8.10 55.70 -62.56
C ARG A 2 9.47 55.15 -63.00
N THR A 3 10.40 55.01 -62.05
CA THR A 3 11.78 54.48 -62.20
C THR A 3 12.19 53.98 -60.80
N SER A 4 12.38 52.69 -60.53
CA SER A 4 13.50 51.79 -60.93
C SER A 4 14.74 51.96 -60.03
N ALA A 5 15.52 50.93 -59.66
CA ALA A 5 15.56 49.53 -60.11
C ALA A 5 16.19 48.57 -59.06
N ALA A 6 16.01 47.25 -59.28
CA ALA A 6 16.95 46.12 -59.13
C ALA A 6 17.79 45.91 -57.82
N TYR A 7 18.23 44.70 -57.46
CA TYR A 7 18.25 43.38 -58.12
C TYR A 7 17.55 42.31 -57.21
N ASP A 8 17.05 41.13 -57.64
CA ASP A 8 17.60 40.05 -58.48
C ASP A 8 18.88 39.40 -57.89
N LYS A 9 19.16 38.08 -57.93
CA LYS A 9 18.46 36.83 -58.34
C LYS A 9 19.20 35.67 -57.57
N VAL A 10 18.89 34.36 -57.56
CA VAL A 10 18.17 33.41 -58.45
C VAL A 10 17.42 32.33 -57.62
N CYS A 11 16.48 31.67 -58.30
CA CYS A 11 15.78 30.40 -58.05
C CYS A 11 16.73 29.17 -57.91
N SER A 12 16.30 27.89 -57.85
CA SER A 12 15.03 27.20 -58.18
C SER A 12 14.98 25.82 -57.49
N VAL A 13 13.91 25.01 -57.45
CA VAL A 13 12.55 25.06 -58.05
C VAL A 13 11.53 24.40 -57.06
N VAL A 14 10.27 24.20 -57.46
CA VAL A 14 9.19 23.64 -56.61
C VAL A 14 8.49 22.44 -57.28
N CYS A 15 7.85 21.62 -56.44
CA CYS A 15 7.03 20.42 -56.74
C CYS A 15 6.02 20.54 -57.89
N LEU A 16 5.86 19.44 -58.64
CA LEU A 16 4.61 18.79 -59.10
C LEU A 16 5.04 17.45 -59.75
N ILE A 17 4.40 16.30 -59.46
CA ILE A 17 3.07 15.87 -59.93
C ILE A 17 2.36 15.01 -58.86
N LEU A 18 1.03 14.88 -58.99
CA LEU A 18 0.13 14.19 -58.08
C LEU A 18 0.09 12.66 -58.23
N TYR A 19 -0.12 11.99 -57.09
CA TYR A 19 -1.15 10.97 -56.84
C TYR A 19 -1.75 10.20 -58.05
N VAL A 20 -1.51 8.88 -58.10
CA VAL A 20 -2.53 7.81 -58.23
C VAL A 20 -1.90 6.47 -57.82
N HIS A 21 -2.71 5.52 -57.37
CA HIS A 21 -2.26 4.28 -56.72
C HIS A 21 -1.51 3.31 -57.64
N LEU A 22 -0.43 2.71 -57.11
CA LEU A 22 -0.29 1.26 -57.16
C LEU A 22 0.34 0.70 -55.87
N ILE A 23 -0.58 0.24 -55.04
CA ILE A 23 -0.49 -0.70 -53.93
C ILE A 23 0.59 -1.77 -54.17
N SER A 24 1.80 -1.52 -53.65
CA SER A 24 2.70 -2.56 -53.17
C SER A 24 2.87 -2.40 -51.65
N SER A 25 1.82 -2.76 -50.92
CA SER A 25 1.95 -2.96 -49.47
C SER A 25 3.15 -3.88 -49.24
N PRO A 26 4.11 -3.57 -48.34
CA PRO A 26 4.90 -4.63 -47.76
C PRO A 26 3.90 -5.59 -47.14
N LYS A 27 3.79 -6.80 -47.69
CA LYS A 27 3.15 -7.90 -46.98
C LYS A 27 4.04 -8.14 -45.76
N PHE A 28 3.74 -7.44 -44.67
CA PHE A 28 4.02 -7.92 -43.33
C PHE A 28 3.23 -9.22 -43.17
N ALA A 29 3.78 -10.29 -43.76
CA ALA A 29 3.50 -11.62 -43.30
C ALA A 29 3.73 -11.58 -41.79
N SER A 30 2.70 -11.90 -41.03
CA SER A 30 2.84 -12.18 -39.61
C SER A 30 3.66 -13.46 -39.51
N ALA A 31 4.97 -13.32 -39.67
CA ALA A 31 5.94 -14.32 -39.28
C ALA A 31 5.66 -14.59 -37.81
N SER A 32 5.10 -15.75 -37.52
CA SER A 32 5.16 -16.29 -36.17
C SER A 32 6.63 -16.29 -35.81
N ALA A 33 6.99 -15.52 -34.76
CA ALA A 33 8.29 -15.66 -34.13
C ALA A 33 8.40 -17.14 -33.77
N SER A 34 9.25 -17.87 -34.50
CA SER A 34 9.33 -19.32 -34.34
C SER A 34 9.71 -19.60 -32.91
N ALA A 35 9.12 -20.62 -32.26
CA ALA A 35 9.28 -20.80 -30.82
C ALA A 35 10.76 -20.82 -30.35
N SER A 36 11.69 -21.18 -31.24
CA SER A 36 13.13 -21.07 -31.04
C SER A 36 13.66 -19.65 -30.77
N THR A 37 13.07 -18.58 -31.31
CA THR A 37 13.52 -17.19 -31.05
C THR A 37 13.12 -16.71 -29.65
N GLU A 38 11.86 -16.91 -29.25
CA GLU A 38 11.38 -16.64 -27.89
C GLU A 38 12.14 -17.48 -26.85
N THR A 39 12.38 -18.76 -27.15
CA THR A 39 13.21 -19.68 -26.34
C THR A 39 14.64 -19.15 -26.16
N ASN A 40 15.32 -18.76 -27.24
CA ASN A 40 16.69 -18.23 -27.19
C ASN A 40 16.75 -16.92 -26.39
N ALA A 41 15.79 -16.02 -26.57
CA ALA A 41 15.74 -14.75 -25.86
C ALA A 41 15.61 -14.94 -24.34
N LEU A 42 14.74 -15.85 -23.90
CA LEU A 42 14.59 -16.20 -22.49
C LEU A 42 15.82 -16.90 -21.91
N LEU A 43 16.44 -17.83 -22.64
CA LEU A 43 17.65 -18.52 -22.15
C LEU A 43 18.86 -17.59 -22.08
N LYS A 44 19.01 -16.68 -23.05
CA LYS A 44 20.04 -15.62 -23.00
C LYS A 44 19.83 -14.72 -21.78
N TRP A 45 18.60 -14.31 -21.49
CA TRP A 45 18.31 -13.51 -20.30
C TRP A 45 18.55 -14.28 -19.00
N LYS A 46 18.13 -15.55 -18.91
CA LYS A 46 18.45 -16.45 -17.78
C LYS A 46 19.95 -16.57 -17.54
N ALA A 47 20.76 -16.67 -18.60
CA ALA A 47 22.22 -16.73 -18.52
C ALA A 47 22.87 -15.42 -18.04
N SER A 48 22.14 -14.30 -18.01
CA SER A 48 22.60 -13.01 -17.46
C SER A 48 22.39 -12.85 -15.94
N PHE A 49 21.70 -13.79 -15.30
CA PHE A 49 21.46 -13.76 -13.84
C PHE A 49 22.71 -14.15 -13.04
N GLN A 50 22.86 -13.57 -11.84
CA GLN A 50 24.08 -13.71 -11.06
C GLN A 50 24.21 -15.14 -10.47
N ASN A 51 25.39 -15.74 -10.68
CA ASN A 51 25.56 -17.19 -10.67
C ASN A 51 25.42 -17.88 -9.29
N GLN A 52 25.35 -17.12 -8.20
CA GLN A 52 25.13 -17.66 -6.85
C GLN A 52 23.64 -17.90 -6.52
N THR A 53 22.72 -17.43 -7.37
CA THR A 53 21.27 -17.50 -7.12
C THR A 53 20.48 -17.82 -8.39
N GLN A 54 20.86 -18.88 -9.13
CA GLN A 54 19.94 -19.48 -10.10
C GLN A 54 18.77 -20.11 -9.31
N PRO A 55 17.54 -19.57 -9.37
CA PRO A 55 16.49 -20.01 -8.45
C PRO A 55 15.90 -21.33 -8.93
N HIS A 56 15.52 -22.20 -7.99
CA HIS A 56 14.95 -23.52 -8.30
C HIS A 56 13.74 -23.46 -9.24
N ILE A 57 12.98 -22.36 -9.24
CA ILE A 57 11.82 -22.16 -10.13
C ILE A 57 12.21 -22.09 -11.62
N LEU A 58 13.43 -21.65 -11.95
CA LEU A 58 13.96 -21.59 -13.31
C LEU A 58 14.63 -22.88 -13.78
N THR A 59 14.58 -23.97 -13.00
CA THR A 59 15.13 -25.28 -13.41
C THR A 59 14.43 -25.86 -14.65
N SER A 60 13.14 -25.58 -14.82
CA SER A 60 12.36 -25.97 -16.00
C SER A 60 12.83 -25.27 -17.29
N TRP A 61 13.47 -24.10 -17.19
CA TRP A 61 13.95 -23.31 -18.34
C TRP A 61 15.20 -23.96 -18.97
N THR A 62 15.00 -24.99 -19.78
CA THR A 62 16.06 -25.77 -20.43
C THR A 62 15.66 -26.19 -21.85
N TYR A 63 16.66 -26.50 -22.68
CA TYR A 63 16.44 -27.29 -23.89
C TYR A 63 16.23 -28.75 -23.50
N LEU A 64 14.99 -29.23 -23.57
CA LEU A 64 14.71 -30.67 -23.53
C LEU A 64 15.13 -31.28 -24.89
N PRO A 65 16.05 -32.25 -24.92
CA PRO A 65 16.43 -32.91 -26.16
C PRO A 65 15.27 -33.76 -26.68
N ILE A 66 14.99 -33.66 -27.98
CA ILE A 66 13.98 -34.50 -28.63
C ILE A 66 14.50 -35.95 -28.63
N ALA A 67 13.86 -36.82 -27.85
CA ALA A 67 14.12 -38.25 -27.92
C ALA A 67 13.74 -38.77 -29.32
N THR A 68 14.73 -39.24 -30.08
CA THR A 68 14.57 -39.56 -31.51
C THR A 68 13.83 -40.88 -31.79
N ASN A 69 13.34 -41.57 -30.76
CA ASN A 69 12.60 -42.84 -30.85
C ASN A 69 11.42 -42.90 -29.87
N SER A 70 10.35 -42.15 -30.14
CA SER A 70 9.02 -42.39 -29.56
C SER A 70 7.90 -42.06 -30.55
N SER A 71 6.67 -42.48 -30.24
CA SER A 71 5.53 -42.42 -31.16
C SER A 71 5.10 -40.98 -31.50
N ARG A 72 4.36 -40.83 -32.60
CA ARG A 72 4.03 -39.54 -33.23
C ARG A 72 3.27 -38.54 -32.33
N ASP A 73 2.71 -39.00 -31.23
CA ASP A 73 1.88 -38.23 -30.30
C ASP A 73 2.70 -37.47 -29.23
N GLN A 74 3.99 -37.77 -29.04
CA GLN A 74 4.85 -37.07 -28.05
C GLN A 74 5.39 -35.70 -28.51
N LYS A 75 4.88 -35.14 -29.61
CA LYS A 75 5.37 -33.87 -30.21
C LYS A 75 5.08 -32.58 -29.41
N ALA A 76 4.43 -32.66 -28.25
CA ALA A 76 3.93 -31.48 -27.53
C ALA A 76 4.93 -30.84 -26.54
N ASN A 77 5.72 -31.63 -25.78
CA ASN A 77 6.23 -31.19 -24.47
C ASN A 77 7.69 -30.67 -24.45
N ALA A 78 8.10 -29.86 -25.43
CA ALA A 78 9.49 -29.36 -25.53
C ALA A 78 9.62 -27.84 -25.81
N GLY A 79 8.57 -27.05 -25.57
CA GLY A 79 8.54 -25.59 -25.80
C GLY A 79 8.56 -24.76 -24.51
N PRO A 80 8.85 -23.44 -24.61
CA PRO A 80 8.90 -22.55 -23.45
C PRO A 80 7.53 -22.37 -22.78
N CYS A 81 6.44 -22.69 -23.47
CA CYS A 81 5.07 -22.69 -22.93
C CYS A 81 4.85 -23.67 -21.74
N PHE A 82 5.79 -24.58 -21.49
CA PHE A 82 5.78 -25.51 -20.34
C PHE A 82 6.74 -25.09 -19.22
N TRP A 83 7.47 -23.98 -19.39
CA TRP A 83 8.40 -23.50 -18.38
C TRP A 83 7.67 -22.75 -17.25
N THR A 84 8.18 -22.88 -16.03
CA THR A 84 7.56 -22.26 -14.87
C THR A 84 7.53 -20.74 -15.04
N GLY A 85 6.35 -20.15 -14.85
CA GLY A 85 6.12 -18.71 -15.01
C GLY A 85 5.85 -18.24 -16.44
N ILE A 86 5.93 -19.11 -17.45
CA ILE A 86 5.59 -18.77 -18.83
C ILE A 86 4.15 -19.20 -19.15
N SER A 87 3.46 -18.45 -20.00
CA SER A 87 2.26 -18.95 -20.70
C SER A 87 2.18 -18.39 -22.12
N CYS A 88 1.62 -19.18 -23.02
CA CYS A 88 1.50 -18.86 -24.44
C CYS A 88 0.03 -18.63 -24.84
N ASN A 89 -0.15 -17.90 -25.93
CA ASN A 89 -1.44 -17.78 -26.61
C ASN A 89 -1.77 -19.05 -27.42
N ALA A 90 -2.97 -19.09 -28.02
CA ALA A 90 -3.44 -20.22 -28.84
C ALA A 90 -2.59 -20.52 -30.10
N ALA A 91 -1.67 -19.63 -30.48
CA ALA A 91 -0.70 -19.84 -31.57
C ALA A 91 0.67 -20.33 -31.07
N GLY A 92 0.84 -20.62 -29.77
CA GLY A 92 2.06 -21.15 -29.18
C GLY A 92 3.18 -20.13 -28.96
N SER A 93 2.89 -18.83 -29.06
CA SER A 93 3.82 -17.73 -28.78
C SER A 93 3.55 -17.12 -27.40
N ILE A 94 4.61 -16.73 -26.69
CA ILE A 94 4.56 -16.28 -25.29
C ILE A 94 3.72 -14.99 -25.16
N SER A 95 2.67 -15.07 -24.35
CA SER A 95 1.77 -13.95 -24.01
C SER A 95 1.87 -13.51 -22.56
N ARG A 96 2.45 -14.33 -21.68
CA ARG A 96 2.56 -14.08 -20.24
C ARG A 96 3.91 -14.53 -19.70
N ILE A 97 4.52 -13.64 -18.90
CA ILE A 97 5.63 -13.96 -18.01
C ILE A 97 5.20 -13.54 -16.60
N ASN A 98 5.11 -14.48 -15.67
CA ASN A 98 5.01 -14.22 -14.24
C ASN A 98 6.17 -14.94 -13.54
N LEU A 99 7.09 -14.16 -12.98
CA LEU A 99 8.18 -14.62 -12.13
C LEU A 99 8.15 -13.85 -10.81
N THR A 100 6.95 -13.60 -10.28
CA THR A 100 6.76 -12.98 -8.96
C THR A 100 7.47 -13.81 -7.89
N ASN A 101 8.13 -13.14 -6.93
CA ASN A 101 8.82 -13.78 -5.80
C ASN A 101 9.79 -14.92 -6.19
N SER A 102 10.36 -14.87 -7.39
CA SER A 102 11.19 -15.94 -7.97
C SER A 102 12.66 -15.87 -7.54
N GLY A 103 13.04 -14.91 -6.69
CA GLY A 103 14.42 -14.74 -6.19
C GLY A 103 15.44 -14.27 -7.25
N ILE A 104 14.98 -13.81 -8.41
CA ILE A 104 15.82 -13.47 -9.57
C ILE A 104 16.70 -12.27 -9.26
N GLN A 105 18.00 -12.38 -9.56
CA GLN A 105 19.02 -11.34 -9.32
C GLN A 105 19.80 -11.08 -10.62
N GLY A 106 19.65 -9.88 -11.18
CA GLY A 106 20.20 -9.50 -12.48
C GLY A 106 19.60 -8.19 -12.99
N THR A 107 19.70 -7.93 -14.29
CA THR A 107 19.17 -6.70 -14.92
C THR A 107 18.14 -7.02 -16.01
N LEU A 108 17.44 -6.00 -16.49
CA LEU A 108 16.58 -6.08 -17.67
C LEU A 108 17.33 -5.81 -18.99
N HIS A 109 18.63 -5.50 -18.97
CA HIS A 109 19.39 -5.09 -20.17
C HIS A 109 19.44 -6.18 -21.24
N GLU A 110 19.68 -7.44 -20.85
CA GLU A 110 19.73 -8.58 -21.78
C GLU A 110 18.35 -9.14 -22.14
N PHE A 111 17.26 -8.65 -21.53
CA PHE A 111 15.91 -9.06 -21.89
C PHE A 111 15.57 -8.50 -23.27
N SER A 112 15.48 -9.40 -24.26
CA SER A 112 15.33 -9.01 -25.67
C SER A 112 13.86 -8.71 -25.98
N PHE A 113 13.36 -7.55 -25.54
CA PHE A 113 11.95 -7.14 -25.63
C PHE A 113 11.32 -7.34 -27.02
N SER A 114 12.06 -7.04 -28.10
CA SER A 114 11.60 -7.21 -29.48
C SER A 114 11.37 -8.67 -29.91
N SER A 115 11.87 -9.65 -29.15
CA SER A 115 11.63 -11.08 -29.39
C SER A 115 10.25 -11.56 -28.93
N PHE A 116 9.48 -10.75 -28.20
CA PHE A 116 8.19 -11.16 -27.60
C PHE A 116 7.00 -10.31 -28.10
N PRO A 117 6.68 -10.33 -29.41
CA PRO A 117 5.68 -9.44 -30.04
C PRO A 117 4.22 -9.71 -29.60
N ASN A 118 3.97 -10.79 -28.85
CA ASN A 118 2.65 -11.17 -28.34
C ASN A 118 2.53 -11.05 -26.81
N LEU A 119 3.52 -10.47 -26.13
CA LEU A 119 3.57 -10.40 -24.67
C LEU A 119 2.61 -9.34 -24.11
N GLU A 120 1.58 -9.80 -23.42
CA GLU A 120 0.46 -9.01 -22.89
C GLU A 120 0.57 -8.80 -21.37
N TYR A 121 1.32 -9.66 -20.66
CA TYR A 121 1.47 -9.60 -19.20
C TYR A 121 2.91 -9.89 -18.76
N ILE A 122 3.51 -8.98 -18.00
CA ILE A 122 4.77 -9.16 -17.26
C ILE A 122 4.54 -8.87 -15.78
N ASP A 123 4.85 -9.84 -14.93
CA ASP A 123 5.07 -9.63 -13.49
C ASP A 123 6.44 -10.18 -13.11
N LEU A 124 7.32 -9.30 -12.67
CA LEU A 124 8.66 -9.62 -12.14
C LEU A 124 8.80 -9.07 -10.71
N SER A 125 7.68 -8.87 -10.01
CA SER A 125 7.67 -8.22 -8.70
C SER A 125 8.26 -9.10 -7.59
N ILE A 126 8.72 -8.48 -6.50
CA ILE A 126 9.34 -9.17 -5.35
C ILE A 126 10.60 -9.95 -5.76
N ASN A 127 11.52 -9.30 -6.46
CA ASN A 127 12.79 -9.89 -6.90
C ASN A 127 13.98 -8.99 -6.50
N LYS A 128 15.17 -9.33 -6.98
CA LYS A 128 16.41 -8.56 -6.81
C LYS A 128 16.90 -8.01 -8.16
N LEU A 129 15.98 -7.59 -9.04
CA LEU A 129 16.34 -6.94 -10.29
C LEU A 129 16.90 -5.54 -10.01
N PHE A 130 18.02 -5.20 -10.64
CA PHE A 130 18.73 -3.94 -10.46
C PHE A 130 19.12 -3.32 -11.81
N GLY A 131 19.63 -2.08 -11.77
CA GLY A 131 19.89 -1.28 -12.96
C GLY A 131 18.63 -0.58 -13.47
N VAL A 132 18.70 -0.07 -14.71
CA VAL A 132 17.63 0.78 -15.29
C VAL A 132 16.52 -0.06 -15.95
N ILE A 133 15.33 0.54 -16.07
CA ILE A 133 14.28 0.06 -16.99
C ILE A 133 14.70 0.46 -18.42
N PRO A 134 14.96 -0.48 -19.35
CA PRO A 134 15.47 -0.14 -20.68
C PRO A 134 14.40 0.51 -21.56
N PRO A 135 14.71 1.58 -22.31
CA PRO A 135 13.80 2.20 -23.29
C PRO A 135 13.16 1.23 -24.30
N GLN A 136 13.88 0.14 -24.61
CA GLN A 136 13.47 -0.94 -25.50
C GLN A 136 12.21 -1.68 -25.03
N ILE A 137 11.76 -1.49 -23.78
CA ILE A 137 10.48 -2.00 -23.27
C ILE A 137 9.29 -1.59 -24.13
N SER A 138 9.37 -0.42 -24.77
CA SER A 138 8.40 0.09 -25.76
C SER A 138 8.13 -0.85 -26.94
N SER A 139 9.00 -1.84 -27.21
CA SER A 139 8.77 -2.88 -28.22
C SER A 139 7.52 -3.73 -27.93
N LEU A 140 7.10 -3.81 -26.66
CA LEU A 140 5.98 -4.64 -26.20
C LEU A 140 4.63 -3.94 -26.41
N SER A 141 4.28 -3.64 -27.66
CA SER A 141 3.09 -2.86 -28.04
C SER A 141 1.75 -3.45 -27.56
N LYS A 142 1.71 -4.75 -27.25
CA LYS A 142 0.53 -5.45 -26.69
C LYS A 142 0.48 -5.50 -25.16
N LEU A 143 1.49 -4.99 -24.46
CA LEU A 143 1.59 -5.14 -23.00
C LEU A 143 0.42 -4.43 -22.30
N MET A 144 -0.42 -5.21 -21.59
CA MET A 144 -1.57 -4.76 -20.82
C MET A 144 -1.26 -4.64 -19.33
N TYR A 145 -0.32 -5.42 -18.82
CA TYR A 145 0.08 -5.44 -17.41
C TYR A 145 1.60 -5.48 -17.28
N LEU A 146 2.16 -4.55 -16.49
CA LEU A 146 3.57 -4.51 -16.13
C LEU A 146 3.72 -4.26 -14.63
N ASP A 147 4.23 -5.26 -13.90
CA ASP A 147 4.64 -5.12 -12.51
C ASP A 147 6.14 -5.43 -12.34
N LEU A 148 6.89 -4.41 -11.90
CA LEU A 148 8.30 -4.48 -11.54
C LEU A 148 8.52 -4.11 -10.05
N SER A 149 7.47 -4.16 -9.23
CA SER A 149 7.49 -3.65 -7.86
C SER A 149 8.34 -4.50 -6.91
N ASN A 150 8.75 -3.93 -5.78
CA ASN A 150 9.59 -4.59 -4.78
C ASN A 150 10.87 -5.17 -5.42
N ASN A 151 11.67 -4.30 -6.04
CA ASN A 151 12.94 -4.62 -6.69
C ASN A 151 13.98 -3.55 -6.32
N GLN A 152 15.15 -3.57 -6.99
CA GLN A 152 16.26 -2.64 -6.79
C GLN A 152 16.52 -1.77 -8.04
N LEU A 153 15.52 -1.62 -8.92
CA LEU A 153 15.64 -0.86 -10.17
C LEU A 153 15.90 0.62 -9.88
N SER A 154 16.75 1.25 -10.68
CA SER A 154 17.29 2.60 -10.43
C SER A 154 17.33 3.43 -11.72
N GLY A 155 17.76 4.69 -11.61
CA GLY A 155 17.71 5.63 -12.72
C GLY A 155 16.29 6.13 -13.00
N ARG A 156 16.06 6.70 -14.18
CA ARG A 156 14.78 7.32 -14.55
C ARG A 156 13.78 6.31 -15.08
N ILE A 157 12.49 6.64 -14.94
CA ILE A 157 11.44 6.00 -15.75
C ILE A 157 11.66 6.46 -17.20
N PRO A 158 11.86 5.55 -18.18
CA PRO A 158 12.07 5.94 -19.57
C PRO A 158 10.83 6.60 -20.16
N GLN A 159 11.01 7.65 -20.96
CA GLN A 159 9.92 8.35 -21.66
C GLN A 159 9.19 7.40 -22.63
N GLU A 160 9.91 6.43 -23.19
CA GLU A 160 9.43 5.41 -24.12
C GLU A 160 8.36 4.49 -23.50
N ILE A 161 8.20 4.50 -22.17
CA ILE A 161 7.12 3.79 -21.48
C ILE A 161 5.73 4.27 -21.95
N GLY A 162 5.62 5.52 -22.42
CA GLY A 162 4.37 6.08 -22.98
C GLY A 162 3.88 5.38 -24.25
N PHE A 163 4.76 4.69 -24.98
CA PHE A 163 4.40 3.96 -26.20
C PHE A 163 3.68 2.62 -25.92
N LEU A 164 3.59 2.19 -24.67
CA LEU A 164 2.82 1.02 -24.23
C LEU A 164 1.31 1.33 -24.20
N ILE A 165 0.73 1.76 -25.32
CA ILE A 165 -0.65 2.29 -25.39
C ILE A 165 -1.75 1.29 -24.97
N SER A 166 -1.42 -0.01 -24.96
CA SER A 166 -2.26 -1.12 -24.48
C SER A 166 -2.27 -1.29 -22.96
N LEU A 167 -1.41 -0.58 -22.22
CA LEU A 167 -1.16 -0.81 -20.80
C LEU A 167 -2.34 -0.34 -19.93
N HIS A 168 -2.89 -1.27 -19.16
CA HIS A 168 -3.97 -1.05 -18.19
C HIS A 168 -3.45 -0.92 -16.76
N THR A 169 -2.36 -1.61 -16.42
CA THR A 169 -1.72 -1.55 -15.10
C THR A 169 -0.21 -1.36 -15.23
N LEU A 170 0.31 -0.33 -14.55
CA LEU A 170 1.74 -0.07 -14.38
C LEU A 170 2.08 0.01 -12.88
N GLN A 171 2.86 -0.94 -12.39
CA GLN A 171 3.38 -0.92 -11.02
C GLN A 171 4.91 -0.95 -10.99
N LEU A 172 5.49 0.10 -10.40
CA LEU A 172 6.94 0.31 -10.22
C LEU A 172 7.28 0.56 -8.73
N LYS A 173 6.37 0.18 -7.82
CA LYS A 173 6.44 0.48 -6.38
C LYS A 173 7.68 -0.12 -5.72
N LYS A 174 8.22 0.48 -4.66
CA LYS A 174 9.34 -0.06 -3.87
C LYS A 174 10.55 -0.39 -4.77
N ASN A 175 11.13 0.66 -5.34
CA ASN A 175 12.34 0.62 -6.14
C ASN A 175 13.22 1.83 -5.78
N GLN A 176 14.31 2.05 -6.53
CA GLN A 176 15.24 3.18 -6.38
C GLN A 176 15.13 4.18 -7.55
N LEU A 177 13.99 4.20 -8.25
CA LEU A 177 13.77 5.05 -9.43
C LEU A 177 13.80 6.53 -9.05
N ASN A 178 14.39 7.36 -9.90
CA ASN A 178 14.70 8.76 -9.63
C ASN A 178 14.39 9.70 -10.81
N GLY A 179 14.53 11.01 -10.58
CA GLY A 179 14.16 12.02 -11.55
C GLY A 179 12.65 12.20 -11.68
N SER A 180 12.23 12.94 -12.71
CA SER A 180 10.83 13.28 -12.96
C SER A 180 10.03 12.14 -13.59
N ILE A 181 8.74 12.08 -13.25
CA ILE A 181 7.75 11.29 -13.98
C ILE A 181 7.64 11.86 -15.40
N PRO A 182 7.88 11.07 -16.46
CA PRO A 182 7.89 11.57 -17.84
C PRO A 182 6.50 12.06 -18.28
N GLN A 183 6.45 13.12 -19.09
CA GLN A 183 5.17 13.64 -19.63
C GLN A 183 4.49 12.61 -20.56
N GLU A 184 5.28 11.73 -21.16
CA GLU A 184 4.86 10.65 -22.05
C GLU A 184 3.96 9.63 -21.32
N ILE A 185 3.95 9.61 -19.98
CA ILE A 185 2.99 8.82 -19.19
C ILE A 185 1.54 9.09 -19.60
N GLY A 186 1.22 10.33 -20.00
CA GLY A 186 -0.11 10.75 -20.46
C GLY A 186 -0.52 10.22 -21.85
N GLN A 187 0.34 9.44 -22.52
CA GLN A 187 0.00 8.71 -23.75
C GLN A 187 -0.73 7.38 -23.45
N LEU A 188 -0.63 6.88 -22.21
CA LEU A 188 -1.21 5.60 -21.76
C LEU A 188 -2.73 5.67 -21.55
N LYS A 189 -3.50 5.99 -22.60
CA LYS A 189 -4.96 6.20 -22.55
C LYS A 189 -5.77 4.96 -22.11
N SER A 190 -5.14 3.80 -22.04
CA SER A 190 -5.74 2.55 -21.52
C SER A 190 -5.58 2.37 -20.01
N LEU A 191 -4.74 3.18 -19.34
CA LEU A 191 -4.29 2.95 -17.98
C LEU A 191 -5.40 3.15 -16.94
N LEU A 192 -5.62 2.11 -16.13
CA LEU A 192 -6.53 2.07 -14.98
C LEU A 192 -5.76 2.30 -13.67
N VAL A 193 -4.56 1.74 -13.56
CA VAL A 193 -3.73 1.75 -12.33
C VAL A 193 -2.32 2.25 -12.62
N LEU A 194 -1.89 3.29 -11.91
CA LEU A 194 -0.52 3.80 -11.89
C LEU A 194 0.03 3.79 -10.45
N SER A 195 1.03 2.95 -10.20
CA SER A 195 1.61 2.74 -8.87
C SER A 195 3.12 3.01 -8.86
N LEU A 196 3.51 4.16 -8.30
CA LEU A 196 4.89 4.67 -8.21
C LEU A 196 5.39 4.79 -6.75
N ILE A 197 4.67 4.18 -5.81
CA ILE A 197 4.87 4.28 -4.36
C ILE A 197 6.31 3.92 -3.95
N GLU A 198 6.87 4.58 -2.92
CA GLU A 198 8.15 4.20 -2.30
C GLU A 198 9.31 4.15 -3.32
N ASN A 199 9.67 5.33 -3.84
CA ASN A 199 10.76 5.54 -4.79
C ASN A 199 11.52 6.85 -4.44
N ARG A 200 12.44 7.29 -5.32
CA ARG A 200 13.21 8.55 -5.21
C ARG A 200 12.84 9.55 -6.31
N LEU A 201 11.58 9.53 -6.79
CA LEU A 201 11.11 10.39 -7.87
C LEU A 201 11.05 11.86 -7.40
N THR A 202 11.46 12.79 -8.26
CA THR A 202 11.60 14.22 -7.99
C THR A 202 10.85 15.07 -9.03
N GLY A 203 10.84 16.39 -8.87
CA GLY A 203 10.20 17.31 -9.83
C GLY A 203 8.67 17.26 -9.81
N PRO A 204 7.99 17.98 -10.74
CA PRO A 204 6.54 18.09 -10.74
C PRO A 204 5.82 16.88 -11.32
N LEU A 205 4.54 16.74 -10.95
CA LEU A 205 3.61 15.88 -11.69
C LEU A 205 3.32 16.50 -13.07
N PRO A 206 3.48 15.74 -14.18
CA PRO A 206 3.27 16.28 -15.51
C PRO A 206 1.78 16.55 -15.76
N LEU A 207 1.47 17.68 -16.41
CA LEU A 207 0.08 18.07 -16.75
C LEU A 207 -0.63 17.02 -17.62
N SER A 208 0.14 16.27 -18.44
CA SER A 208 -0.36 15.20 -19.29
C SER A 208 -1.03 14.05 -18.54
N ILE A 209 -0.86 13.93 -17.21
CA ILE A 209 -1.58 12.96 -16.38
C ILE A 209 -3.11 13.15 -16.46
N GLY A 210 -3.58 14.36 -16.80
CA GLY A 210 -5.00 14.64 -17.08
C GLY A 210 -5.56 13.95 -18.34
N ASN A 211 -4.70 13.44 -19.22
CA ASN A 211 -5.10 12.70 -20.43
C ASN A 211 -5.51 11.25 -20.16
N LEU A 212 -5.23 10.74 -18.95
CA LEU A 212 -5.48 9.35 -18.55
C LEU A 212 -6.96 9.14 -18.18
N SER A 213 -7.85 9.33 -19.15
CA SER A 213 -9.31 9.40 -18.93
C SER A 213 -9.95 8.13 -18.32
N LYS A 214 -9.28 6.97 -18.41
CA LYS A 214 -9.69 5.72 -17.76
C LYS A 214 -9.13 5.53 -16.33
N LEU A 215 -8.22 6.38 -15.86
CA LEU A 215 -7.47 6.15 -14.62
C LEU A 215 -8.38 6.11 -13.39
N GLU A 216 -8.31 5.00 -12.66
CA GLU A 216 -9.09 4.76 -11.44
C GLU A 216 -8.23 4.85 -10.18
N VAL A 217 -6.96 4.46 -10.27
CA VAL A 217 -6.04 4.39 -9.13
C VAL A 217 -4.72 5.09 -9.45
N LEU A 218 -4.42 6.15 -8.70
CA LEU A 218 -3.16 6.88 -8.79
C LEU A 218 -2.43 6.89 -7.44
N TYR A 219 -1.26 6.24 -7.40
CA TYR A 219 -0.42 6.19 -6.21
C TYR A 219 1.00 6.72 -6.49
N ILE A 220 1.35 7.83 -5.83
CA ILE A 220 2.67 8.51 -5.91
C ILE A 220 3.29 8.69 -4.50
N ARG A 221 2.65 8.12 -3.47
CA ARG A 221 3.04 8.24 -2.05
C ARG A 221 4.50 7.85 -1.81
N ASP A 222 5.15 8.44 -0.81
CA ASP A 222 6.54 8.09 -0.40
C ASP A 222 7.55 8.35 -1.53
N ASN A 223 7.66 9.62 -1.95
CA ASN A 223 8.60 10.10 -2.96
C ASN A 223 9.09 11.53 -2.63
N GLN A 224 9.79 12.19 -3.55
CA GLN A 224 10.34 13.55 -3.43
C GLN A 224 9.72 14.50 -4.48
N VAL A 225 8.52 14.17 -4.98
CA VAL A 225 7.79 14.94 -6.00
C VAL A 225 7.43 16.32 -5.44
N SER A 226 7.63 17.36 -6.24
CA SER A 226 7.51 18.77 -5.86
C SER A 226 6.50 19.53 -6.73
N GLY A 227 6.36 20.84 -6.53
CA GLY A 227 5.40 21.66 -7.27
C GLY A 227 3.94 21.33 -6.91
N SER A 228 3.00 21.83 -7.69
CA SER A 228 1.58 21.66 -7.42
C SER A 228 0.99 20.37 -7.98
N ILE A 229 -0.10 19.91 -7.36
CA ILE A 229 -0.94 18.84 -7.91
C ILE A 229 -1.67 19.42 -9.14
N PRO A 230 -1.50 18.87 -10.36
CA PRO A 230 -2.13 19.41 -11.56
C PRO A 230 -3.66 19.50 -11.42
N HIS A 231 -4.23 20.70 -11.64
CA HIS A 231 -5.67 20.94 -11.51
C HIS A 231 -6.50 20.01 -12.41
N VAL A 232 -5.94 19.59 -13.56
CA VAL A 232 -6.52 18.63 -14.50
C VAL A 232 -6.75 17.23 -13.92
N ILE A 233 -6.14 16.86 -12.78
CA ILE A 233 -6.49 15.63 -12.06
C ILE A 233 -7.96 15.68 -11.60
N GLY A 234 -8.52 16.86 -11.34
CA GLY A 234 -9.95 17.03 -11.08
C GLY A 234 -10.88 16.72 -12.27
N ASN A 235 -10.34 16.55 -13.48
CA ASN A 235 -11.10 16.15 -14.66
C ASN A 235 -11.14 14.61 -14.84
N LEU A 236 -10.38 13.85 -14.05
CA LEU A 236 -10.32 12.38 -14.11
C LEU A 236 -11.56 11.77 -13.44
N LYS A 237 -12.70 11.80 -14.15
CA LYS A 237 -14.01 11.36 -13.62
C LYS A 237 -14.04 9.90 -13.12
N ASN A 238 -13.12 9.06 -13.58
CA ASN A 238 -12.99 7.66 -13.16
C ASN A 238 -12.18 7.44 -11.89
N LEU A 239 -11.52 8.48 -11.35
CA LEU A 239 -10.58 8.36 -10.24
C LEU A 239 -11.28 7.94 -8.94
N VAL A 240 -11.04 6.70 -8.52
CA VAL A 240 -11.50 6.10 -7.27
C VAL A 240 -10.52 6.38 -6.13
N VAL A 241 -9.20 6.37 -6.43
CA VAL A 241 -8.15 6.46 -5.41
C VAL A 241 -7.03 7.42 -5.84
N LEU A 242 -6.70 8.37 -4.96
CA LEU A 242 -5.55 9.27 -5.11
C LEU A 242 -4.70 9.28 -3.83
N ARG A 243 -3.46 8.78 -3.90
CA ARG A 243 -2.50 8.87 -2.79
C ARG A 243 -1.20 9.53 -3.20
N VAL A 244 -1.01 10.77 -2.77
CA VAL A 244 0.16 11.64 -3.03
C VAL A 244 0.87 12.09 -1.74
N ALA A 245 0.45 11.55 -0.59
CA ALA A 245 1.03 11.84 0.72
C ALA A 245 2.55 11.55 0.83
N ARG A 246 3.24 12.21 1.76
CA ARG A 246 4.71 12.14 1.92
C ARG A 246 5.47 12.38 0.62
N ASN A 247 5.38 13.63 0.19
CA ASN A 247 6.10 14.24 -0.93
C ASN A 247 6.46 15.69 -0.54
N ASN A 248 6.94 16.48 -1.49
CA ASN A 248 7.26 17.90 -1.35
C ASN A 248 6.27 18.79 -2.12
N LEU A 249 5.00 18.36 -2.24
CA LEU A 249 3.98 19.05 -3.04
C LEU A 249 3.54 20.37 -2.37
N THR A 250 3.33 21.39 -3.19
CA THR A 250 2.97 22.76 -2.79
C THR A 250 1.68 23.22 -3.47
N GLY A 251 1.20 24.43 -3.14
CA GLY A 251 0.01 25.00 -3.78
C GLY A 251 -1.29 24.31 -3.37
N HIS A 252 -2.32 24.49 -4.17
CA HIS A 252 -3.71 24.12 -3.86
C HIS A 252 -4.06 22.69 -4.26
N LEU A 253 -5.06 22.12 -3.58
CA LEU A 253 -5.71 20.88 -4.00
C LEU A 253 -6.59 21.12 -5.26
N PRO A 254 -6.73 20.15 -6.19
CA PRO A 254 -7.56 20.31 -7.39
C PRO A 254 -9.04 20.59 -7.06
N PRO A 255 -9.67 21.64 -7.62
CA PRO A 255 -11.01 22.09 -7.21
C PRO A 255 -12.12 21.06 -7.49
N ASN A 256 -11.96 20.28 -8.57
CA ASN A 256 -12.96 19.33 -9.09
C ASN A 256 -12.68 17.87 -8.67
N LEU A 257 -11.83 17.62 -7.67
CA LEU A 257 -11.30 16.29 -7.35
C LEU A 257 -12.35 15.17 -7.17
N CYS A 258 -13.59 15.48 -6.75
CA CYS A 258 -14.69 14.50 -6.71
C CYS A 258 -15.87 14.82 -7.66
N GLN A 259 -15.66 15.62 -8.71
CA GLN A 259 -16.71 15.92 -9.69
C GLN A 259 -17.21 14.67 -10.45
N GLY A 260 -16.38 13.62 -10.55
CA GLY A 260 -16.79 12.32 -11.08
C GLY A 260 -17.58 11.44 -10.12
N GLY A 261 -17.72 11.81 -8.85
CA GLY A 261 -18.46 11.06 -7.83
C GLY A 261 -17.84 9.72 -7.39
N ARG A 262 -16.80 9.21 -8.07
CA ARG A 262 -16.21 7.87 -7.80
C ARG A 262 -15.12 7.83 -6.72
N LEU A 263 -14.63 8.98 -6.24
CA LEU A 263 -13.49 9.07 -5.33
C LEU A 263 -13.83 8.53 -3.92
N THR A 264 -13.16 7.46 -3.50
CA THR A 264 -13.35 6.83 -2.18
C THR A 264 -12.18 7.06 -1.22
N ASN A 265 -10.96 7.16 -1.74
CA ASN A 265 -9.75 7.13 -0.91
C ASN A 265 -8.76 8.23 -1.35
N PHE A 266 -8.66 9.29 -0.56
CA PHE A 266 -7.84 10.45 -0.86
C PHE A 266 -6.84 10.73 0.27
N THR A 267 -5.54 10.62 -0.03
CA THR A 267 -4.47 10.92 0.93
C THR A 267 -3.41 11.85 0.34
N ALA A 268 -3.34 13.09 0.81
CA ALA A 268 -2.33 14.10 0.46
C ALA A 268 -1.51 14.58 1.67
N ASN A 269 -1.62 13.87 2.79
CA ASN A 269 -0.99 14.23 4.06
C ASN A 269 0.55 14.25 4.04
N SER A 270 1.16 15.01 4.94
CA SER A 270 2.62 15.23 5.01
C SER A 270 3.18 15.77 3.69
N ASN A 271 2.77 16.99 3.35
CA ASN A 271 3.21 17.77 2.19
C ASN A 271 3.31 19.26 2.61
N ARG A 272 3.40 20.19 1.65
CA ARG A 272 3.41 21.65 1.85
C ARG A 272 2.21 22.32 1.16
N LEU A 273 1.07 21.63 1.10
CA LEU A 273 -0.14 22.08 0.42
C LEU A 273 -0.82 23.21 1.21
N ILE A 274 -1.41 24.18 0.51
CA ILE A 274 -1.97 25.42 1.05
C ILE A 274 -3.41 25.67 0.58
N GLY A 275 -4.10 26.54 1.33
CA GLY A 275 -5.39 27.09 0.93
C GLY A 275 -6.58 26.14 1.16
N PRO A 276 -7.77 26.50 0.64
CA PRO A 276 -9.03 25.89 1.03
C PRO A 276 -9.23 24.45 0.53
N ILE A 277 -10.09 23.72 1.23
CA ILE A 277 -10.59 22.42 0.77
C ILE A 277 -11.42 22.59 -0.53
N PRO A 278 -11.20 21.75 -1.56
CA PRO A 278 -12.00 21.75 -2.77
C PRO A 278 -13.50 21.56 -2.49
N LYS A 279 -14.34 22.49 -2.96
CA LYS A 279 -15.81 22.43 -2.80
C LYS A 279 -16.45 21.15 -3.34
N SER A 280 -15.81 20.45 -4.29
CA SER A 280 -16.26 19.13 -4.76
C SER A 280 -16.16 18.02 -3.69
N LEU A 281 -15.26 18.14 -2.70
CA LEU A 281 -15.15 17.19 -1.59
C LEU A 281 -16.29 17.33 -0.57
N LYS A 282 -16.92 18.51 -0.45
CA LYS A 282 -18.08 18.73 0.43
C LYS A 282 -19.23 17.76 0.15
N ASN A 283 -19.49 17.48 -1.13
CA ASN A 283 -20.61 16.64 -1.56
C ASN A 283 -20.20 15.18 -1.90
N CYS A 284 -18.94 14.81 -1.63
CA CYS A 284 -18.35 13.53 -2.02
C CYS A 284 -18.76 12.37 -1.09
N ARG A 285 -20.03 11.97 -1.14
CA ARG A 285 -20.64 10.91 -0.28
C ARG A 285 -20.02 9.51 -0.42
N THR A 286 -19.17 9.32 -1.43
CA THR A 286 -18.38 8.10 -1.70
C THR A 286 -17.06 8.04 -0.93
N LEU A 287 -16.62 9.12 -0.27
CA LEU A 287 -15.43 9.10 0.58
C LEU A 287 -15.57 8.06 1.69
N TYR A 288 -14.64 7.11 1.66
CA TYR A 288 -14.39 6.12 2.71
C TYR A 288 -13.19 6.55 3.57
N ARG A 289 -12.15 7.15 2.97
CA ARG A 289 -10.96 7.57 3.72
C ARG A 289 -10.34 8.87 3.21
N VAL A 290 -10.09 9.79 4.15
CA VAL A 290 -9.46 11.09 3.90
C VAL A 290 -8.23 11.25 4.80
N ARG A 291 -7.08 11.64 4.22
CA ARG A 291 -5.90 12.10 4.98
C ARG A 291 -5.29 13.36 4.37
N LEU A 292 -5.41 14.45 5.10
CA LEU A 292 -4.86 15.76 4.75
C LEU A 292 -3.89 16.28 5.81
N ASP A 293 -3.63 15.48 6.85
CA ASP A 293 -2.79 15.83 7.99
C ASP A 293 -1.39 16.36 7.61
N ARG A 294 -0.78 17.21 8.44
CA ARG A 294 0.58 17.76 8.22
C ARG A 294 0.71 18.48 6.88
N ASN A 295 0.00 19.59 6.77
CA ASN A 295 0.03 20.50 5.64
C ASN A 295 -0.14 21.95 6.14
N GLN A 296 -0.45 22.87 5.24
CA GLN A 296 -0.77 24.28 5.53
C GLN A 296 -2.16 24.64 4.97
N LEU A 297 -3.06 23.66 4.89
CA LEU A 297 -4.41 23.83 4.35
C LEU A 297 -5.25 24.70 5.29
N THR A 298 -6.14 25.50 4.70
CA THR A 298 -7.10 26.34 5.41
C THR A 298 -8.53 25.90 5.05
N GLY A 299 -9.52 26.51 5.70
CA GLY A 299 -10.94 26.28 5.43
C GLY A 299 -11.77 26.37 6.69
N ASN A 300 -13.05 26.67 6.53
CA ASN A 300 -14.01 26.65 7.64
C ASN A 300 -14.55 25.22 7.79
N ILE A 301 -14.20 24.54 8.89
CA ILE A 301 -14.61 23.14 9.10
C ILE A 301 -16.14 22.97 9.28
N SER A 302 -16.85 24.04 9.64
CA SER A 302 -18.32 24.08 9.67
C SER A 302 -18.96 24.02 8.28
N GLU A 303 -18.24 24.49 7.25
CA GLU A 303 -18.77 24.77 5.92
C GLU A 303 -18.15 23.94 4.80
N ASP A 304 -16.84 23.72 4.79
CA ASP A 304 -16.14 23.11 3.65
C ASP A 304 -16.31 21.58 3.59
N PHE A 305 -16.69 20.96 4.71
CA PHE A 305 -16.99 19.54 4.83
C PHE A 305 -18.51 19.28 4.84
N GLY A 306 -18.91 18.09 4.42
CA GLY A 306 -20.32 17.68 4.34
C GLY A 306 -20.66 16.43 5.14
N GLU A 307 -21.67 15.70 4.66
CA GLU A 307 -22.18 14.49 5.30
C GLU A 307 -21.67 13.26 4.54
N TYR A 308 -20.91 12.40 5.21
CA TYR A 308 -20.15 11.32 4.59
C TYR A 308 -20.58 9.94 5.12
N PRO A 309 -21.70 9.35 4.61
CA PRO A 309 -22.28 8.11 5.15
C PRO A 309 -21.41 6.86 4.95
N ASN A 310 -20.28 6.97 4.25
CA ASN A 310 -19.33 5.88 4.02
C ASN A 310 -17.96 6.09 4.67
N LEU A 311 -17.74 7.21 5.36
CA LEU A 311 -16.43 7.61 5.89
C LEU A 311 -16.08 6.78 7.13
N ASP A 312 -14.96 6.06 7.01
CA ASP A 312 -14.32 5.21 8.03
C ASP A 312 -13.26 6.00 8.80
N TYR A 313 -12.45 6.78 8.08
CA TYR A 313 -11.31 7.45 8.67
C TYR A 313 -11.08 8.82 8.06
N ILE A 314 -10.96 9.84 8.93
CA ILE A 314 -10.55 11.19 8.55
C ILE A 314 -9.48 11.74 9.48
N ASN A 315 -8.38 12.20 8.88
CA ASN A 315 -7.34 12.94 9.60
C ASN A 315 -7.00 14.25 8.88
N LEU A 316 -7.25 15.36 9.58
CA LEU A 316 -7.03 16.75 9.19
C LEU A 316 -5.98 17.44 10.09
N SER A 317 -5.33 16.70 10.98
CA SER A 317 -4.48 17.25 12.04
C SER A 317 -3.25 18.00 11.49
N ASP A 318 -2.62 18.85 12.30
CA ASP A 318 -1.42 19.62 11.92
C ASP A 318 -1.66 20.48 10.64
N ASN A 319 -2.61 21.42 10.71
CA ASN A 319 -3.05 22.28 9.59
C ASN A 319 -3.48 23.69 10.08
N ARG A 320 -4.21 24.47 9.26
CA ARG A 320 -4.74 25.80 9.57
C ARG A 320 -6.27 25.88 9.35
N PHE A 321 -7.00 24.81 9.64
CA PHE A 321 -8.46 24.83 9.62
C PHE A 321 -9.02 25.65 10.80
N TYR A 322 -10.15 26.32 10.59
CA TYR A 322 -10.80 27.18 11.58
C TYR A 322 -12.32 27.00 11.55
N GLY A 323 -13.04 27.75 12.38
CA GLY A 323 -14.49 27.63 12.57
C GLY A 323 -14.85 26.52 13.55
N GLU A 324 -16.10 26.07 13.54
CA GLU A 324 -16.66 25.17 14.56
C GLU A 324 -16.95 23.76 14.04
N LEU A 325 -16.86 22.76 14.90
CA LEU A 325 -17.21 21.37 14.56
C LEU A 325 -18.70 21.28 14.20
N SER A 326 -19.04 20.76 13.02
CA SER A 326 -20.44 20.70 12.57
C SER A 326 -21.16 19.46 13.12
N PRO A 327 -22.38 19.59 13.69
CA PRO A 327 -23.23 18.45 14.09
C PRO A 327 -23.42 17.36 13.03
N LYS A 328 -23.31 17.73 11.74
CA LYS A 328 -23.38 16.83 10.58
C LYS A 328 -22.40 15.66 10.64
N TRP A 329 -21.25 15.82 11.30
CA TRP A 329 -20.24 14.77 11.40
C TRP A 329 -20.78 13.56 12.16
N GLY A 330 -21.71 13.76 13.11
CA GLY A 330 -22.45 12.72 13.83
C GLY A 330 -23.36 11.83 12.97
N ARG A 331 -23.51 12.12 11.67
CA ARG A 331 -24.22 11.27 10.69
C ARG A 331 -23.30 10.28 9.97
N SER A 332 -21.98 10.38 10.17
CA SER A 332 -20.98 9.51 9.54
C SER A 332 -20.83 8.20 10.34
N LEU A 333 -21.91 7.42 10.48
CA LEU A 333 -22.02 6.31 11.46
C LEU A 333 -21.00 5.17 11.32
N LYS A 334 -20.18 5.15 10.26
CA LYS A 334 -19.08 4.20 10.05
C LYS A 334 -17.71 4.71 10.54
N LEU A 335 -17.65 5.92 11.10
CA LEU A 335 -16.40 6.60 11.40
C LEU A 335 -15.71 5.99 12.62
N THR A 336 -14.57 5.34 12.39
CA THR A 336 -13.70 4.74 13.41
C THR A 336 -12.64 5.70 13.92
N ASN A 337 -12.19 6.66 13.10
CA ASN A 337 -11.19 7.66 13.46
C ASN A 337 -11.59 9.07 13.03
N LEU A 338 -11.59 10.00 13.99
CA LEU A 338 -11.81 11.44 13.81
C LEU A 338 -10.64 12.22 14.41
N GLU A 339 -9.72 12.69 13.56
CA GLU A 339 -8.51 13.39 13.97
C GLU A 339 -8.44 14.80 13.35
N ILE A 340 -8.50 15.85 14.19
CA ILE A 340 -8.46 17.28 13.79
C ILE A 340 -7.47 18.06 14.69
N ALA A 341 -6.55 17.38 15.37
CA ALA A 341 -5.65 18.01 16.34
C ALA A 341 -4.68 19.02 15.72
N GLY A 342 -4.22 20.02 16.46
CA GLY A 342 -3.26 21.01 15.93
C GLY A 342 -3.84 21.85 14.80
N ASN A 343 -4.95 22.54 15.08
CA ASN A 343 -5.65 23.45 14.18
C ASN A 343 -6.19 24.67 14.96
N ASN A 344 -6.90 25.57 14.29
CA ASN A 344 -7.50 26.79 14.87
C ASN A 344 -9.03 26.64 15.01
N VAL A 345 -9.53 25.42 15.32
CA VAL A 345 -10.97 25.15 15.47
C VAL A 345 -11.47 25.74 16.80
N THR A 346 -12.62 26.39 16.77
CA THR A 346 -13.27 27.09 17.88
C THR A 346 -14.63 26.48 18.22
N GLY A 347 -15.33 27.05 19.21
CA GLY A 347 -16.69 26.63 19.58
C GLY A 347 -16.70 25.40 20.48
N THR A 348 -17.84 24.71 20.52
CA THR A 348 -18.05 23.52 21.38
C THR A 348 -17.96 22.22 20.58
N ILE A 349 -17.90 21.08 21.27
CA ILE A 349 -18.04 19.75 20.64
C ILE A 349 -19.54 19.43 20.51
N PRO A 350 -20.09 19.18 19.31
CA PRO A 350 -21.50 18.83 19.14
C PRO A 350 -21.89 17.53 19.84
N PRO A 351 -23.02 17.45 20.57
CA PRO A 351 -23.50 16.21 21.18
C PRO A 351 -23.69 15.06 20.19
N GLU A 352 -23.99 15.37 18.92
CA GLU A 352 -24.16 14.42 17.83
C GLU A 352 -22.88 13.66 17.48
N ILE A 353 -21.68 14.14 17.85
CA ILE A 353 -20.44 13.36 17.76
C ILE A 353 -20.56 12.07 18.61
N GLY A 354 -21.35 12.08 19.69
CA GLY A 354 -21.67 10.91 20.49
C GLY A 354 -22.56 9.87 19.81
N ASN A 355 -23.15 10.16 18.64
CA ASN A 355 -23.88 9.17 17.84
C ASN A 355 -22.92 8.24 17.06
N LEU A 356 -21.62 8.54 17.03
CA LEU A 356 -20.60 7.77 16.32
C LEU A 356 -20.17 6.55 17.15
N THR A 357 -21.07 5.57 17.29
CA THR A 357 -20.86 4.37 18.12
C THR A 357 -19.72 3.46 17.66
N GLN A 358 -19.20 3.65 16.43
CA GLN A 358 -18.03 2.94 15.91
C GLN A 358 -16.70 3.67 16.16
N LEU A 359 -16.71 4.84 16.80
CA LEU A 359 -15.56 5.73 16.93
C LEU A 359 -14.54 5.20 17.95
N GLN A 360 -13.45 4.61 17.45
CA GLN A 360 -12.34 4.08 18.23
C GLN A 360 -11.37 5.17 18.70
N LEU A 361 -11.25 6.26 17.94
CA LEU A 361 -10.32 7.35 18.24
C LEU A 361 -10.92 8.71 17.84
N LEU A 362 -11.08 9.58 18.85
CA LEU A 362 -11.41 10.99 18.70
C LEU A 362 -10.21 11.82 19.18
N ASN A 363 -9.59 12.59 18.29
CA ASN A 363 -8.49 13.48 18.64
C ASN A 363 -8.77 14.91 18.16
N LEU A 364 -9.05 15.79 19.13
CA LEU A 364 -9.38 17.20 18.94
C LEU A 364 -8.39 18.14 19.67
N SER A 365 -7.28 17.62 20.20
CA SER A 365 -6.32 18.37 21.01
C SER A 365 -5.64 19.52 20.25
N SER A 366 -5.01 20.45 20.95
CA SER A 366 -4.33 21.62 20.34
C SER A 366 -5.23 22.38 19.35
N ASN A 367 -6.40 22.78 19.85
CA ASN A 367 -7.41 23.64 19.21
C ASN A 367 -7.95 24.64 20.25
N HIS A 368 -8.80 25.57 19.83
CA HIS A 368 -9.45 26.59 20.68
C HIS A 368 -10.89 26.21 21.03
N LEU A 369 -11.13 24.93 21.28
CA LEU A 369 -12.43 24.40 21.71
C LEU A 369 -12.74 24.82 23.14
N VAL A 370 -14.00 25.11 23.42
CA VAL A 370 -14.52 25.61 24.71
C VAL A 370 -15.79 24.86 25.14
N GLY A 371 -16.21 25.10 26.38
CA GLY A 371 -17.39 24.46 26.96
C GLY A 371 -17.15 23.04 27.47
N ASN A 372 -18.21 22.40 27.95
CA ASN A 372 -18.14 21.07 28.54
C ASN A 372 -18.17 19.98 27.46
N MET A 373 -17.54 18.84 27.75
CA MET A 373 -17.70 17.63 26.92
C MET A 373 -19.17 17.18 26.95
N PRO A 374 -19.79 16.88 25.79
CA PRO A 374 -21.17 16.38 25.75
C PRO A 374 -21.39 15.14 26.60
N GLY A 375 -22.55 15.02 27.24
CA GLY A 375 -22.88 13.91 28.14
C GLY A 375 -22.72 12.52 27.51
N THR A 376 -22.95 12.40 26.20
CA THR A 376 -22.72 11.19 25.39
C THR A 376 -21.24 10.80 25.35
N LEU A 377 -20.34 11.74 25.06
CA LEU A 377 -18.89 11.52 25.05
C LEU A 377 -18.30 11.42 26.47
N TYR A 378 -18.86 12.15 27.43
CA TYR A 378 -18.52 12.03 28.84
C TYR A 378 -18.85 10.64 29.40
N TRP A 379 -19.94 10.00 28.93
CA TRP A 379 -20.20 8.59 29.24
C TRP A 379 -19.08 7.69 28.72
N PHE A 380 -18.71 7.77 27.43
CA PHE A 380 -17.59 6.99 26.90
C PHE A 380 -16.27 7.22 27.66
N MET A 381 -15.96 8.46 28.08
CA MET A 381 -14.81 8.73 28.96
C MET A 381 -14.97 8.14 30.37
N LYS A 382 -16.17 8.17 30.95
CA LYS A 382 -16.45 7.60 32.28
C LYS A 382 -16.35 6.08 32.27
N GLU A 383 -16.81 5.41 31.22
CA GLU A 383 -16.63 3.98 31.01
C GLU A 383 -15.16 3.62 30.77
N ALA A 384 -14.42 4.40 29.96
CA ALA A 384 -12.97 4.23 29.81
C ALA A 384 -12.20 4.41 31.15
N LYS A 385 -12.71 5.26 32.05
CA LYS A 385 -12.22 5.41 33.44
C LYS A 385 -12.68 4.30 34.41
N LYS A 386 -13.67 3.46 34.07
CA LYS A 386 -13.95 2.22 34.84
C LYS A 386 -12.86 1.18 34.61
N LEU A 387 -12.27 1.15 33.40
CA LEU A 387 -11.13 0.31 33.06
C LEU A 387 -9.83 0.98 33.56
N ASP A 388 -9.69 1.05 34.88
CA ASP A 388 -8.50 1.58 35.56
C ASP A 388 -7.26 0.68 35.36
N TRP A 389 -6.11 1.14 35.85
CA TRP A 389 -4.84 0.42 35.74
C TRP A 389 -4.86 -0.97 36.40
N SER A 390 -5.56 -1.13 37.54
CA SER A 390 -5.67 -2.42 38.23
C SER A 390 -6.41 -3.42 37.34
N LYS A 391 -7.54 -3.03 36.76
CA LYS A 391 -8.31 -3.90 35.85
C LYS A 391 -7.53 -4.21 34.55
N ARG A 392 -6.78 -3.25 34.02
CA ARG A 392 -5.91 -3.49 32.84
C ARG A 392 -4.81 -4.51 33.12
N VAL A 393 -4.21 -4.46 34.31
CA VAL A 393 -3.26 -5.49 34.78
C VAL A 393 -3.95 -6.86 34.87
N THR A 394 -5.12 -6.96 35.52
CA THR A 394 -5.91 -8.20 35.61
C THR A 394 -6.21 -8.78 34.23
N ILE A 395 -6.76 -7.98 33.31
CA ILE A 395 -7.14 -8.42 31.96
C ILE A 395 -5.95 -8.99 31.19
N ILE A 396 -4.80 -8.29 31.20
CA ILE A 396 -3.61 -8.75 30.49
C ILE A 396 -3.06 -10.03 31.12
N LYS A 397 -3.08 -10.14 32.46
CA LYS A 397 -2.68 -11.37 33.17
C LYS A 397 -3.64 -12.53 32.86
N GLY A 398 -4.95 -12.30 32.80
CA GLY A 398 -5.95 -13.31 32.43
C GLY A 398 -5.73 -13.87 31.02
N VAL A 399 -5.54 -13.01 30.01
CA VAL A 399 -5.22 -13.46 28.64
C VAL A 399 -3.87 -14.19 28.57
N ALA A 400 -2.87 -13.76 29.35
CA ALA A 400 -1.60 -14.47 29.44
C ALA A 400 -1.76 -15.89 30.00
N HIS A 401 -2.55 -16.07 31.06
CA HIS A 401 -2.86 -17.39 31.63
C HIS A 401 -3.65 -18.27 30.65
N GLY A 402 -4.66 -17.71 29.96
CA GLY A 402 -5.45 -18.45 28.98
C GLY A 402 -4.61 -18.98 27.81
N LEU A 403 -3.72 -18.15 27.26
CA LEU A 403 -2.77 -18.59 26.22
C LEU A 403 -1.72 -19.57 26.76
N SER A 404 -1.23 -19.36 27.99
CA SER A 404 -0.27 -20.26 28.64
C SER A 404 -0.83 -21.68 28.77
N TYR A 405 -2.08 -21.80 29.23
CA TYR A 405 -2.82 -23.06 29.27
C TYR A 405 -2.95 -23.70 27.88
N MET A 406 -3.40 -22.94 26.87
CA MET A 406 -3.55 -23.42 25.49
C MET A 406 -2.24 -23.90 24.85
N HIS A 407 -1.11 -23.29 25.19
CA HIS A 407 0.20 -23.59 24.61
C HIS A 407 0.98 -24.70 25.33
N ASN A 408 0.76 -24.91 26.63
CA ASN A 408 1.61 -25.76 27.48
C ASN A 408 0.86 -26.86 28.24
N ASP A 409 -0.36 -26.58 28.72
CA ASP A 409 -1.13 -27.51 29.55
C ASP A 409 -2.07 -28.40 28.71
N VAL A 410 -2.36 -28.00 27.46
CA VAL A 410 -3.14 -28.76 26.49
C VAL A 410 -2.21 -29.49 25.50
N SER A 411 -2.49 -30.77 25.25
CA SER A 411 -1.75 -31.59 24.27
C SER A 411 -2.70 -32.25 23.26
N PRO A 412 -2.47 -32.09 21.93
CA PRO A 412 -1.46 -31.23 21.32
C PRO A 412 -1.77 -29.73 21.53
N PRO A 413 -0.75 -28.84 21.59
CA PRO A 413 -0.94 -27.40 21.85
C PRO A 413 -1.87 -26.70 20.85
N ILE A 414 -2.72 -25.79 21.34
CA ILE A 414 -3.66 -25.01 20.54
C ILE A 414 -3.09 -23.60 20.29
N VAL A 415 -2.85 -23.24 19.03
CA VAL A 415 -2.50 -21.86 18.62
C VAL A 415 -3.74 -21.17 18.07
N HIS A 416 -4.11 -20.03 18.65
CA HIS A 416 -5.37 -19.32 18.37
C HIS A 416 -5.37 -18.61 17.02
N ARG A 417 -4.23 -18.03 16.60
CA ARG A 417 -3.96 -17.33 15.33
C ARG A 417 -4.71 -16.02 15.08
N ASP A 418 -5.85 -15.76 15.72
CA ASP A 418 -6.52 -14.45 15.71
C ASP A 418 -6.66 -13.84 17.13
N MET A 419 -5.55 -13.67 17.83
CA MET A 419 -5.53 -12.93 19.11
C MET A 419 -5.56 -11.41 18.85
N SER A 420 -6.64 -10.76 19.27
CA SER A 420 -6.84 -9.31 19.17
C SER A 420 -7.94 -8.86 20.14
N SER A 421 -8.03 -7.55 20.43
CA SER A 421 -8.97 -7.00 21.43
C SER A 421 -10.43 -7.36 21.18
N LYS A 422 -10.85 -7.46 19.92
CA LYS A 422 -12.21 -7.89 19.50
C LYS A 422 -12.56 -9.36 19.86
N ASN A 423 -11.56 -10.18 20.15
CA ASN A 423 -11.68 -11.61 20.45
C ASN A 423 -11.47 -11.93 21.94
N ILE A 424 -11.29 -10.92 22.79
CA ILE A 424 -11.29 -11.06 24.25
C ILE A 424 -12.66 -10.61 24.77
N LEU A 425 -13.36 -11.51 25.45
CA LEU A 425 -14.58 -11.18 26.18
C LEU A 425 -14.24 -10.87 27.63
N LEU A 426 -14.94 -9.91 28.22
CA LEU A 426 -14.85 -9.58 29.64
C LEU A 426 -16.19 -9.90 30.30
N ASP A 427 -16.15 -10.52 31.47
CA ASP A 427 -17.35 -10.75 32.29
C ASP A 427 -17.64 -9.58 33.26
N ALA A 428 -18.54 -9.81 34.22
CA ALA A 428 -18.97 -8.78 35.17
C ALA A 428 -17.86 -8.33 36.14
N ASP A 429 -16.88 -9.19 36.40
CA ASP A 429 -15.74 -8.93 37.30
C ASP A 429 -14.49 -8.46 36.53
N TYR A 430 -14.60 -8.31 35.20
CA TYR A 430 -13.54 -7.97 34.26
C TYR A 430 -12.48 -9.07 34.06
N GLU A 431 -12.79 -10.33 34.40
CA GLU A 431 -11.93 -11.46 34.03
C GLU A 431 -12.00 -11.72 32.52
N ALA A 432 -10.87 -12.15 31.94
CA ALA A 432 -10.63 -12.12 30.51
C ALA A 432 -10.70 -13.50 29.85
N HIS A 433 -11.67 -13.68 28.95
CA HIS A 433 -11.99 -14.94 28.29
C HIS A 433 -11.61 -14.88 26.80
N ILE A 434 -10.80 -15.84 26.33
CA ILE A 434 -10.39 -15.94 24.92
C ILE A 434 -11.54 -16.55 24.10
N SER A 435 -11.84 -15.96 22.94
CA SER A 435 -12.96 -16.35 22.08
C SER A 435 -12.64 -16.27 20.59
N ASP A 436 -13.53 -16.83 19.75
CA ASP A 436 -13.37 -16.96 18.29
C ASP A 436 -12.17 -17.85 17.86
N PHE A 437 -12.24 -19.11 18.30
CA PHE A 437 -11.35 -20.20 17.87
C PHE A 437 -11.53 -20.60 16.39
N GLY A 438 -12.28 -19.85 15.57
CA GLY A 438 -12.56 -20.17 14.16
C GLY A 438 -11.32 -20.21 13.26
N THR A 439 -10.19 -19.68 13.71
CA THR A 439 -8.88 -19.79 13.04
C THR A 439 -7.86 -20.65 13.79
N ALA A 440 -8.22 -21.22 14.95
CA ALA A 440 -7.29 -21.96 15.80
C ALA A 440 -6.76 -23.24 15.13
N LYS A 441 -5.59 -23.72 15.58
CA LYS A 441 -4.94 -24.92 15.04
C LYS A 441 -4.15 -25.68 16.11
N LEU A 442 -4.24 -27.02 16.06
CA LEU A 442 -3.41 -27.93 16.84
C LEU A 442 -1.99 -28.05 16.24
N LEU A 443 -0.97 -28.00 17.09
CA LEU A 443 0.42 -28.27 16.69
C LEU A 443 0.74 -29.77 16.83
N GLU A 444 0.49 -30.51 15.76
CA GLU A 444 0.87 -31.93 15.64
C GLU A 444 2.36 -32.08 15.31
N HIS A 445 3.07 -32.99 15.97
CA HIS A 445 4.52 -33.18 15.77
C HIS A 445 4.90 -33.68 14.36
N ASP A 446 4.09 -34.56 13.77
CA ASP A 446 4.33 -35.15 12.44
C ASP A 446 3.74 -34.31 11.29
N SER A 447 3.05 -33.21 11.61
CA SER A 447 2.44 -32.32 10.63
C SER A 447 3.40 -31.24 10.17
N SER A 448 3.32 -30.88 8.89
CA SER A 448 4.11 -29.79 8.33
C SER A 448 3.78 -28.43 8.98
N ASN A 449 2.60 -28.32 9.60
CA ASN A 449 2.08 -27.15 10.31
C ASN A 449 1.84 -25.87 9.48
N TRP A 450 1.92 -25.94 8.15
CA TRP A 450 1.57 -24.84 7.24
C TRP A 450 0.06 -24.52 7.25
N THR A 451 -0.31 -23.31 6.86
CA THR A 451 -1.71 -22.87 6.72
C THR A 451 -1.83 -21.60 5.86
N ALA A 452 -3.02 -21.32 5.33
CA ALA A 452 -3.31 -20.01 4.77
C ALA A 452 -3.25 -18.92 5.86
N VAL A 453 -2.73 -17.74 5.53
CA VAL A 453 -2.63 -16.62 6.49
C VAL A 453 -4.03 -16.21 6.93
N ALA A 454 -4.26 -16.23 8.24
CA ALA A 454 -5.50 -15.81 8.91
C ALA A 454 -5.14 -15.07 10.21
N GLY A 455 -6.06 -14.25 10.70
CA GLY A 455 -5.87 -13.37 11.85
C GLY A 455 -6.14 -11.89 11.52
N THR A 456 -6.20 -11.05 12.54
CA THR A 456 -6.52 -9.62 12.40
C THR A 456 -5.31 -8.79 11.93
N VAL A 457 -5.50 -8.02 10.86
CA VAL A 457 -4.45 -7.22 10.21
C VAL A 457 -3.87 -6.17 11.17
N GLY A 458 -2.67 -6.44 11.68
CA GLY A 458 -1.98 -5.64 12.69
C GLY A 458 -1.42 -6.50 13.84
N TYR A 459 -2.15 -7.55 14.20
CA TYR A 459 -1.78 -8.51 15.24
C TYR A 459 -1.02 -9.71 14.66
N ILE A 460 -1.29 -10.10 13.40
CA ILE A 460 -0.59 -11.19 12.69
C ILE A 460 0.93 -11.03 12.80
N ALA A 461 1.59 -12.04 13.34
CA ALA A 461 3.04 -12.08 13.46
C ALA A 461 3.76 -12.07 12.09
N PRO A 462 4.86 -11.32 11.91
CA PRO A 462 5.50 -11.14 10.60
C PRO A 462 5.90 -12.46 9.93
N GLU A 463 6.43 -13.41 10.68
CA GLU A 463 6.84 -14.72 10.15
C GLU A 463 5.66 -15.56 9.65
N LEU A 464 4.48 -15.47 10.26
CA LEU A 464 3.29 -16.18 9.79
C LEU A 464 2.83 -15.62 8.44
N ALA A 465 2.89 -14.30 8.26
CA ALA A 465 2.53 -13.62 7.02
C ALA A 465 3.47 -13.94 5.83
N TYR A 466 4.74 -14.23 6.08
CA TYR A 466 5.72 -14.53 5.03
C TYR A 466 6.03 -16.03 4.84
N THR A 467 5.95 -16.84 5.89
CA THR A 467 6.36 -18.26 5.85
C THR A 467 5.19 -19.24 5.87
N MET A 468 3.96 -18.80 6.19
CA MET A 468 2.77 -19.66 6.34
C MET A 468 2.87 -20.78 7.38
N LYS A 469 3.98 -20.89 8.13
CA LYS A 469 4.16 -21.88 9.21
C LYS A 469 3.61 -21.33 10.53
N VAL A 470 2.78 -22.12 11.21
CA VAL A 470 2.26 -21.78 12.55
C VAL A 470 3.26 -22.20 13.63
N THR A 471 3.40 -21.36 14.66
CA THR A 471 4.03 -21.66 15.95
C THR A 471 3.27 -20.93 17.06
N GLU A 472 3.43 -21.34 18.30
CA GLU A 472 2.93 -20.66 19.50
C GLU A 472 3.45 -19.21 19.60
N LYS A 473 4.66 -18.94 19.07
CA LYS A 473 5.24 -17.59 18.99
C LYS A 473 4.42 -16.60 18.13
N CYS A 474 3.49 -17.07 17.31
CA CYS A 474 2.59 -16.21 16.55
C CYS A 474 1.52 -15.57 17.45
N ASP A 475 0.96 -16.34 18.38
CA ASP A 475 0.05 -15.82 19.42
C ASP A 475 0.81 -14.92 20.41
N VAL A 476 2.05 -15.27 20.78
CA VAL A 476 2.91 -14.43 21.65
C VAL A 476 3.07 -13.01 21.09
N TYR A 477 3.38 -12.87 19.79
CA TYR A 477 3.47 -11.55 19.15
C TYR A 477 2.14 -10.80 19.19
N SER A 478 1.05 -11.51 18.92
CA SER A 478 -0.32 -10.97 18.91
C SER A 478 -0.74 -10.47 20.30
N PHE A 479 -0.39 -11.21 21.35
CA PHE A 479 -0.50 -10.81 22.77
C PHE A 479 0.34 -9.55 23.06
N GLY A 480 1.55 -9.45 22.52
CA GLY A 480 2.38 -8.24 22.64
C GLY A 480 1.72 -6.99 22.06
N VAL A 481 0.98 -7.11 20.94
CA VAL A 481 0.19 -5.99 20.38
C VAL A 481 -0.99 -5.65 21.30
N LEU A 482 -1.73 -6.67 21.76
CA LEU A 482 -2.90 -6.55 22.64
C LEU A 482 -2.56 -5.89 23.99
N ALA A 483 -1.48 -6.31 24.66
CA ALA A 483 -1.07 -5.75 25.95
C ALA A 483 -0.72 -4.25 25.84
N LEU A 484 -0.03 -3.85 24.77
CA LEU A 484 0.25 -2.43 24.49
C LEU A 484 -1.02 -1.64 24.12
N GLU A 485 -1.97 -2.25 23.41
CA GLU A 485 -3.27 -1.64 23.10
C GLU A 485 -4.10 -1.39 24.37
N VAL A 486 -4.18 -2.38 25.27
CA VAL A 486 -4.92 -2.27 26.54
C VAL A 486 -4.29 -1.21 27.45
N ILE A 487 -2.95 -1.14 27.56
CA ILE A 487 -2.27 -0.13 28.38
C ILE A 487 -2.41 1.28 27.78
N LYS A 488 -2.18 1.45 26.47
CA LYS A 488 -2.30 2.77 25.80
C LYS A 488 -3.76 3.18 25.57
N GLY A 489 -4.71 2.25 25.70
CA GLY A 489 -6.15 2.44 25.49
C GLY A 489 -6.58 2.71 24.04
N LYS A 490 -5.65 2.53 23.08
CA LYS A 490 -5.80 2.78 21.64
C LYS A 490 -4.70 2.02 20.89
N TYR A 491 -5.00 1.50 19.70
CA TYR A 491 -4.07 0.64 18.95
C TYR A 491 -2.66 1.27 18.77
N PRO A 492 -1.56 0.58 19.12
CA PRO A 492 -0.19 1.12 19.23
C PRO A 492 0.51 1.29 17.87
N SER A 493 -0.14 1.99 16.93
CA SER A 493 0.25 2.06 15.51
C SER A 493 1.65 2.62 15.22
N ASN A 494 2.23 3.42 16.12
CA ASN A 494 3.60 3.94 16.02
C ASN A 494 4.66 2.88 16.40
N LEU A 495 4.36 2.03 17.39
CA LEU A 495 5.30 1.04 17.92
C LEU A 495 5.34 -0.23 17.05
N VAL A 496 4.20 -0.64 16.51
CA VAL A 496 4.07 -1.86 15.68
C VAL A 496 4.57 -1.67 14.23
N ARG A 497 4.70 -0.42 13.74
CA ARG A 497 5.04 -0.14 12.33
C ARG A 497 6.46 0.37 12.07
N LEU A 498 7.27 0.60 13.10
CA LEU A 498 8.62 1.13 12.95
C LEU A 498 9.68 0.08 13.33
N PRO A 499 10.64 -0.24 12.45
CA PRO A 499 11.82 -1.03 12.80
C PRO A 499 12.76 -0.15 13.64
N LEU A 500 12.45 -0.03 14.92
CA LEU A 500 13.25 0.69 15.91
C LEU A 500 14.22 -0.28 16.57
N SER A 501 15.49 0.12 16.71
CA SER A 501 16.43 -0.59 17.58
C SER A 501 15.95 -0.54 19.04
N PRO A 502 16.32 -1.50 19.91
CA PRO A 502 15.84 -1.55 21.29
C PRO A 502 15.98 -0.23 22.06
N ALA A 503 17.18 0.38 22.01
CA ALA A 503 17.44 1.69 22.64
C ALA A 503 16.57 2.84 22.08
N THR A 504 16.08 2.73 20.83
CA THR A 504 15.18 3.73 20.24
C THR A 504 13.70 3.47 20.59
N ARG A 505 13.34 2.25 21.01
CA ARG A 505 12.04 1.99 21.67
C ARG A 505 12.04 2.62 23.06
N GLU A 506 13.05 2.34 23.88
CA GLU A 506 13.18 2.85 25.26
C GLU A 506 13.17 4.39 25.34
N ALA A 507 13.93 5.06 24.47
CA ALA A 507 14.02 6.53 24.46
C ALA A 507 12.71 7.25 24.06
N LYS A 508 11.75 6.56 23.44
CA LYS A 508 10.41 7.09 23.10
C LYS A 508 9.29 6.46 23.94
N MET A 509 9.64 5.62 24.91
CA MET A 509 8.71 4.78 25.65
C MET A 509 7.87 5.62 26.63
N TRP A 510 8.51 6.53 27.36
CA TRP A 510 7.92 7.13 28.57
C TRP A 510 7.00 8.34 28.31
N GLU A 511 7.09 8.98 27.14
CA GLU A 511 6.31 10.19 26.79
C GLU A 511 4.99 9.92 26.06
N ASP A 512 4.80 8.73 25.46
CA ASP A 512 3.62 8.37 24.62
C ASP A 512 3.19 6.90 24.84
N MET A 513 3.13 6.39 26.07
CA MET A 513 2.62 5.01 26.31
C MET A 513 1.49 4.88 27.34
N TRP A 514 1.20 5.91 28.12
CA TRP A 514 0.04 5.95 28.99
C TRP A 514 -1.25 6.18 28.19
N ASP A 515 -2.40 5.80 28.78
CA ASP A 515 -3.71 6.21 28.28
C ASP A 515 -4.00 7.61 28.82
N ASP A 516 -4.02 8.63 27.96
CA ASP A 516 -4.19 10.05 28.33
C ASP A 516 -5.53 10.35 29.05
N ARG A 517 -6.43 9.37 29.13
CA ARG A 517 -7.70 9.44 29.88
C ARG A 517 -7.56 9.04 31.35
N LEU A 518 -6.46 8.43 31.77
CA LEU A 518 -6.21 8.00 33.15
C LEU A 518 -5.14 8.89 33.80
N GLU A 519 -5.22 9.07 35.12
CA GLU A 519 -4.08 9.60 35.89
C GLU A 519 -2.91 8.59 35.81
N PRO A 520 -1.64 9.02 35.86
CA PRO A 520 -0.49 8.11 35.83
C PRO A 520 -0.56 7.03 36.92
N PRO A 521 -0.18 5.77 36.63
CA PRO A 521 -0.16 4.72 37.64
C PRO A 521 0.90 5.03 38.71
N THR A 522 0.60 4.67 39.97
CA THR A 522 1.44 4.98 41.14
C THR A 522 1.55 3.79 42.09
N GLY A 523 2.62 3.76 42.88
CA GLY A 523 2.92 2.66 43.80
C GLY A 523 3.00 1.31 43.06
N LYS A 524 2.58 0.23 43.74
CA LYS A 524 2.69 -1.15 43.23
C LYS A 524 2.08 -1.36 41.82
N VAL A 525 1.03 -0.60 41.46
CA VAL A 525 0.38 -0.72 40.15
C VAL A 525 1.27 -0.17 39.03
N LEU A 526 2.13 0.82 39.31
CA LEU A 526 3.16 1.27 38.37
C LEU A 526 4.15 0.15 38.06
N ASP A 527 4.62 -0.57 39.09
CA ASP A 527 5.57 -1.68 38.94
C ASP A 527 5.00 -2.80 38.07
N GLU A 528 3.72 -3.18 38.28
CA GLU A 528 3.05 -4.19 37.48
C GLU A 528 2.82 -3.75 36.03
N VAL A 529 2.40 -2.50 35.79
CA VAL A 529 2.21 -1.98 34.42
C VAL A 529 3.55 -1.87 33.68
N VAL A 530 4.63 -1.42 34.35
CA VAL A 530 5.99 -1.37 33.77
C VAL A 530 6.49 -2.78 33.43
N THR A 531 6.28 -3.76 34.31
CA THR A 531 6.62 -5.17 34.06
C THR A 531 5.91 -5.69 32.80
N ILE A 532 4.60 -5.46 32.69
CA ILE A 532 3.81 -5.86 31.52
C ILE A 532 4.28 -5.15 30.24
N LEU A 533 4.62 -3.85 30.31
CA LEU A 533 5.16 -3.12 29.16
C LEU A 533 6.47 -3.73 28.65
N THR A 534 7.39 -4.09 29.55
CA THR A 534 8.65 -4.77 29.19
C THR A 534 8.39 -6.14 28.53
N LEU A 535 7.50 -6.94 29.10
CA LEU A 535 7.10 -8.25 28.54
C LEU A 535 6.44 -8.10 27.15
N ALA A 536 5.53 -7.15 26.99
CA ALA A 536 4.86 -6.89 25.72
C ALA A 536 5.85 -6.46 24.62
N ILE A 537 6.86 -5.65 24.95
CA ILE A 537 7.93 -5.27 24.01
C ILE A 537 8.80 -6.47 23.62
N ALA A 538 9.11 -7.38 24.55
CA ALA A 538 9.83 -8.63 24.28
C ALA A 538 9.02 -9.59 23.39
N CYS A 539 7.69 -9.66 23.59
CA CYS A 539 6.78 -10.39 22.71
C CYS A 539 6.78 -9.83 21.27
N LEU A 540 7.06 -8.53 21.09
CA LEU A 540 7.17 -7.85 19.79
C LEU A 540 8.61 -7.85 19.21
N HIS A 541 9.39 -8.90 19.48
CA HIS A 541 10.68 -9.13 18.84
C HIS A 541 10.50 -9.68 17.40
N GLU A 542 11.30 -9.20 16.45
CA GLU A 542 11.15 -9.54 15.02
C GLU A 542 11.39 -11.04 14.77
N ASN A 543 12.53 -11.59 15.23
CA ASN A 543 12.79 -13.02 15.21
C ASN A 543 12.01 -13.72 16.36
N PRO A 544 11.15 -14.71 16.07
CA PRO A 544 10.30 -15.38 17.06
C PRO A 544 11.06 -16.17 18.13
N GLN A 545 12.30 -16.59 17.86
CA GLN A 545 13.10 -17.38 18.81
C GLN A 545 13.54 -16.59 20.05
N PHE A 546 13.55 -15.26 19.98
CA PHE A 546 13.85 -14.38 21.13
C PHE A 546 12.59 -13.83 21.82
N ARG A 547 11.39 -14.20 21.37
CA ARG A 547 10.16 -13.92 22.12
C ARG A 547 10.04 -14.93 23.26
N PRO A 548 9.52 -14.55 24.45
CA PRO A 548 9.24 -15.49 25.52
C PRO A 548 8.18 -16.54 25.11
N THR A 549 7.99 -17.56 25.92
CA THR A 549 6.81 -18.44 25.90
C THR A 549 5.66 -17.83 26.69
N MET A 550 4.42 -18.21 26.42
CA MET A 550 3.30 -17.72 27.24
C MET A 550 3.36 -18.24 28.69
N TYR A 551 4.08 -19.33 28.95
CA TYR A 551 4.38 -19.82 30.30
C TYR A 551 5.29 -18.87 31.08
N GLU A 552 6.32 -18.32 30.44
CA GLU A 552 7.18 -17.30 31.06
C GLU A 552 6.42 -15.98 31.26
N VAL A 553 5.55 -15.61 30.32
CA VAL A 553 4.73 -14.39 30.40
C VAL A 553 3.64 -14.48 31.47
N SER A 554 3.02 -15.65 31.69
CA SER A 554 1.92 -15.81 32.66
C SER A 554 2.39 -15.94 34.12
N ARG A 555 3.70 -15.94 34.40
CA ARG A 555 4.26 -16.17 35.75
C ARG A 555 4.73 -14.90 36.48
N LEU A 556 4.35 -13.72 35.99
CA LEU A 556 4.73 -12.39 36.49
C LEU A 556 3.50 -11.46 36.58
#